data_AF-A0A4Q1D5G8-F1
#
_entry.id   AF-A0A4Q1D5G8-F1
#
_cell.length_a   1.000
_cell.length_b   1.000
_cell.length_c   1.000
_cell.angle_alpha   90.00
_cell.angle_beta   90.00
_cell.angle_gamma   90.00
#
_symmetry.space_group_name_H-M   'P 1'
#
loop_
_entity.id
_entity.type
_entity.pdbx_description
1 polymer ?
#
loop_
_entity_poly.entity_id
_entity_poly.type
_entity_poly.pdbx_seq_one_letter_code
_entity_poly.pdbx_strand_id
1 'polypeptide(L)'
;MNATLLRDLLDKYMSETASPQERAQLHTLLQNDDYSRVLAGIIDDDLGRQHYDNAPDENIRQQLLDRIMPVIQHGVSYSEILPAAAHSIMPQETGLAAISRKEQVAATTLSHKALSAPVVTMRRRLQRMAYAAAILLLFVSTAVWLKWPLHKPQEQPAIAIAAIPPGRNGAILTLADGSTILLDSAANGAVASDANGTITKTADGSLVYIAGNGFAGTGAQLFNTLRTPPGRQFNVVLPDGSKVWLNAASTLRYPTAFAGNERLVSLTGEAYFEVTSNSSRPFKVQSPGQLVQVLGTHFNINAYANEPLTNTTLLEGSVSVTALPFDSIAGQTLKLQPKLLLPGQQSQRNTAGGLAIVHADVQQSIAWKEGLFSFKKADLRAIMRQVERWYQVQVAYERNPGGETFTGKIGRNLSLQELMEGLAFTHVKYRIEPGNKIVIE
;
A
#
# COMPACT_ATOMS: atom_id res chain seq x y z
N MET A 1 -25.39 30.10 7.11
CA MET A 1 -25.36 29.67 8.53
C MET A 1 -24.14 28.79 8.70
N ASN A 2 -23.19 28.93 9.61
CA ASN A 2 -22.70 30.09 10.39
C ASN A 2 -21.19 29.84 10.58
N ALA A 3 -20.41 29.79 9.47
CA ALA A 3 -19.00 29.39 9.47
C ALA A 3 -18.13 30.26 10.39
N THR A 4 -18.47 31.54 10.50
CA THR A 4 -17.83 32.51 11.41
C THR A 4 -18.01 32.13 12.89
N LEU A 5 -19.16 31.58 13.27
CA LEU A 5 -19.42 31.11 14.63
C LEU A 5 -18.63 29.83 14.94
N LEU A 6 -18.57 28.88 14.00
CA LEU A 6 -17.77 27.67 14.16
C LEU A 6 -16.28 28.02 14.33
N ARG A 7 -15.79 28.99 13.55
CA ARG A 7 -14.42 29.51 13.64
C ARG A 7 -14.10 30.14 15.00
N ASP A 8 -14.91 31.08 15.47
CA ASP A 8 -14.69 31.75 16.77
C ASP A 8 -14.66 30.75 17.94
N LEU A 9 -15.53 29.73 17.89
CA LEU A 9 -15.56 28.67 18.91
C LEU A 9 -14.32 27.76 18.85
N LEU A 10 -13.82 27.45 17.65
CA LEU A 10 -12.58 26.69 17.46
C LEU A 10 -11.35 27.45 17.97
N ASP A 11 -11.24 28.75 17.66
CA ASP A 11 -10.13 29.59 18.10
C ASP A 11 -10.09 29.72 19.63
N LYS A 12 -11.26 29.90 20.26
CA LYS A 12 -11.38 29.91 21.73
C LYS A 12 -11.07 28.55 22.35
N TYR A 13 -11.45 27.45 21.69
CA TYR A 13 -11.15 26.10 22.16
C TYR A 13 -9.66 25.79 22.10
N MET A 14 -9.01 26.14 20.99
CA MET A 14 -7.58 25.93 20.76
C MET A 14 -6.70 26.77 21.69
N SER A 15 -7.14 27.99 22.02
CA SER A 15 -6.47 28.87 22.99
C SER A 15 -6.79 28.57 24.45
N GLU A 16 -7.56 27.51 24.73
CA GLU A 16 -8.03 27.09 26.06
C GLU A 16 -8.89 28.14 26.81
N THR A 17 -9.35 29.18 26.12
CA THR A 17 -10.17 30.27 26.69
C THR A 17 -11.68 30.02 26.61
N ALA A 18 -12.12 28.96 25.91
CA ALA A 18 -13.54 28.64 25.74
C ALA A 18 -14.22 28.25 27.06
N SER A 19 -15.38 28.89 27.33
CA SER A 19 -16.25 28.57 28.46
C SER A 19 -16.94 27.20 28.31
N PRO A 20 -17.44 26.58 29.40
CA PRO A 20 -18.12 25.28 29.34
C PRO A 20 -19.33 25.25 28.39
N GLN A 21 -20.06 26.37 28.28
CA GLN A 21 -21.20 26.51 27.37
C GLN A 21 -20.77 26.56 25.90
N GLU A 22 -19.68 27.28 25.60
CA GLU A 22 -19.11 27.36 24.25
C GLU A 22 -18.55 26.00 23.78
N ARG A 23 -17.97 25.21 24.70
CA ARG A 23 -17.49 23.85 24.40
C ARG A 23 -18.65 22.90 24.03
N ALA A 24 -19.76 22.96 24.76
CA ALA A 24 -20.95 22.16 24.46
C ALA A 24 -21.59 22.57 23.12
N GLN A 25 -21.59 23.87 22.81
CA GLN A 25 -22.08 24.40 21.54
C GLN A 25 -21.19 23.97 20.37
N LEU A 26 -19.86 24.00 20.53
CA LEU A 26 -18.92 23.52 19.52
C LEU A 26 -19.12 22.03 19.23
N HIS A 27 -19.24 21.21 20.27
CA HIS A 27 -19.52 19.78 20.13
C HIS A 27 -20.83 19.52 19.37
N THR A 28 -21.89 20.26 19.67
CA THR A 28 -23.18 20.13 18.97
C THR A 28 -23.08 20.49 17.48
N LEU A 29 -22.28 21.52 17.14
CA LEU A 29 -22.06 21.92 15.75
C LEU A 29 -21.22 20.89 14.98
N LEU A 30 -20.23 20.27 15.63
CA LEU A 30 -19.35 19.26 15.02
C LEU A 30 -20.07 17.92 14.76
N GLN A 31 -21.19 17.65 15.43
CA GLN A 31 -22.04 16.48 15.19
C GLN A 31 -22.99 16.62 14.01
N ASN A 32 -23.07 17.80 13.39
CA ASN A 32 -23.93 18.04 12.23
C ASN A 32 -23.13 17.85 10.92
N ASP A 33 -23.63 16.96 10.04
CA ASP A 33 -22.99 16.59 8.76
C ASP A 33 -22.75 17.76 7.80
N ASP A 34 -23.51 18.85 7.92
CA ASP A 34 -23.30 20.05 7.09
C ASP A 34 -22.04 20.84 7.50
N TYR A 35 -21.56 20.67 8.73
CA TYR A 35 -20.43 21.43 9.29
C TYR A 35 -19.09 20.71 9.15
N SER A 36 -19.07 19.41 8.90
CA SER A 36 -17.83 18.64 8.70
C SER A 36 -17.08 19.03 7.41
N ARG A 37 -17.79 19.41 6.34
CA ARG A 37 -17.17 19.98 5.12
C ARG A 37 -16.62 21.38 5.33
N VAL A 38 -17.30 22.20 6.13
CA VAL A 38 -16.87 23.56 6.47
C VAL A 38 -15.64 23.53 7.39
N LEU A 39 -15.59 22.56 8.31
CA LEU A 39 -14.46 22.31 9.20
C LEU A 39 -13.19 21.99 8.42
N ALA A 40 -13.28 21.10 7.44
CA ALA A 40 -12.14 20.74 6.58
C ALA A 40 -11.59 21.97 5.85
N GLY A 41 -12.47 22.84 5.33
CA GLY A 41 -12.07 24.09 4.70
C GLY A 41 -11.41 25.08 5.67
N ILE A 42 -11.91 25.23 6.90
CA ILE A 42 -11.34 26.14 7.92
C ILE A 42 -9.96 25.66 8.40
N ILE A 43 -9.77 24.35 8.54
CA ILE A 43 -8.49 23.74 8.93
C ILE A 43 -7.42 23.98 7.84
N ASP A 44 -7.79 23.82 6.57
CA ASP A 44 -6.86 24.00 5.45
C ASP A 44 -6.55 25.48 5.14
N ASP A 45 -7.51 26.40 5.26
CA ASP A 45 -7.31 27.78 4.80
C ASP A 45 -6.76 28.77 5.85
N ASP A 46 -7.08 28.60 7.14
CA ASP A 46 -6.84 29.64 8.16
C ASP A 46 -6.04 29.20 9.38
N LEU A 47 -6.34 28.02 9.94
CA LEU A 47 -5.58 27.47 11.08
C LEU A 47 -4.14 27.12 10.69
N GLY A 48 -3.93 26.71 9.44
CA GLY A 48 -2.60 26.50 8.86
C GLY A 48 -1.80 27.76 8.57
N ARG A 49 -2.40 28.96 8.57
CA ARG A 49 -1.73 30.22 8.24
C ARG A 49 -1.53 31.16 9.44
N GLN A 50 -2.52 31.34 10.32
CA GLN A 50 -2.42 32.33 11.41
C GLN A 50 -1.58 31.88 12.61
N HIS A 51 -1.48 30.58 12.90
CA HIS A 51 -0.69 30.06 14.03
C HIS A 51 0.69 29.50 13.62
N TYR A 52 0.99 29.41 12.30
CA TYR A 52 2.15 28.69 11.77
C TYR A 52 3.29 29.56 11.24
N ASP A 53 3.10 30.89 11.10
CA ASP A 53 4.18 31.78 10.67
C ASP A 53 5.40 31.78 11.62
N ASN A 54 5.32 31.14 12.80
CA ASN A 54 6.41 31.05 13.77
C ASN A 54 6.73 29.65 14.33
N ALA A 55 6.23 28.54 13.77
CA ALA A 55 6.50 27.20 14.32
C ALA A 55 6.91 26.16 13.26
N PRO A 56 8.15 25.63 13.31
CA PRO A 56 8.62 24.60 12.39
C PRO A 56 8.53 23.21 13.04
N ASP A 57 7.40 22.51 12.97
CA ASP A 57 7.40 21.04 13.10
C ASP A 57 6.06 20.37 12.71
N GLU A 58 6.13 19.33 11.86
CA GLU A 58 5.01 18.45 11.47
C GLU A 58 4.38 17.74 12.69
N ASN A 59 5.14 17.65 13.78
CA ASN A 59 4.72 17.08 15.06
C ASN A 59 3.59 17.89 15.73
N ILE A 60 3.54 19.21 15.53
CA ILE A 60 2.50 20.08 16.10
C ILE A 60 1.18 19.88 15.37
N ARG A 61 1.21 19.65 14.05
CA ARG A 61 0.03 19.32 13.23
C ARG A 61 -0.61 18.00 13.68
N GLN A 62 0.21 16.99 13.95
CA GLN A 62 -0.27 15.71 14.48
C GLN A 62 -0.83 15.82 15.90
N GLN A 63 -0.18 16.59 16.79
CA GLN A 63 -0.72 16.86 18.13
C GLN A 63 -2.08 17.58 18.12
N LEU A 64 -2.31 18.45 17.12
CA LEU A 64 -3.56 19.16 16.91
C LEU A 64 -4.68 18.23 16.42
N LEU A 65 -4.37 17.34 15.46
CA LEU A 65 -5.27 16.29 15.01
C LEU A 65 -5.61 15.32 16.16
N ASP A 66 -4.61 14.91 16.95
CA ASP A 66 -4.79 14.06 18.12
C ASP A 66 -5.61 14.73 19.24
N ARG A 67 -5.64 16.06 19.32
CA ARG A 67 -6.48 16.81 20.28
C ARG A 67 -7.93 17.00 19.81
N ILE A 68 -8.17 17.09 18.50
CA ILE A 68 -9.50 17.32 17.92
C ILE A 68 -10.24 16.00 17.67
N MET A 69 -9.52 14.94 17.26
CA MET A 69 -10.12 13.63 16.97
C MET A 69 -10.86 12.95 18.14
N PRO A 70 -10.46 13.10 19.41
CA PRO A 70 -11.20 12.53 20.54
C PRO A 70 -12.57 13.17 20.74
N VAL A 71 -12.73 14.46 20.41
CA VAL A 71 -14.02 15.18 20.45
C VAL A 71 -14.97 14.66 19.37
N ILE A 72 -14.43 14.18 18.25
CA ILE A 72 -15.18 13.54 17.16
C ILE A 72 -15.56 12.09 17.53
N GLN A 73 -14.76 11.41 18.34
CA GLN A 73 -14.90 9.98 18.60
C GLN A 73 -15.56 9.60 19.94
N HIS A 74 -15.62 10.49 20.93
CA HIS A 74 -16.16 10.19 22.27
C HIS A 74 -17.46 10.94 22.56
N GLY A 75 -18.50 10.66 21.77
CA GLY A 75 -19.90 10.92 22.15
C GLY A 75 -20.37 9.83 23.13
N VAL A 76 -20.64 10.20 24.38
CA VAL A 76 -21.11 9.28 25.42
C VAL A 76 -22.59 8.91 25.19
N SER A 77 -22.83 7.59 25.07
CA SER A 77 -24.00 6.73 25.34
C SER A 77 -25.45 7.23 25.12
N TYR A 78 -26.15 6.52 24.22
CA TYR A 78 -27.62 6.49 24.10
C TYR A 78 -28.23 5.48 25.07
N SER A 79 -29.13 5.94 25.95
CA SER A 79 -30.23 5.12 26.48
C SER A 79 -31.36 6.03 26.96
N GLU A 80 -32.60 5.67 26.55
CA GLU A 80 -33.88 6.29 26.91
C GLU A 80 -34.15 7.60 26.15
N ILE A 81 -35.19 7.81 25.34
CA ILE A 81 -36.60 7.39 25.39
C ILE A 81 -37.15 7.48 23.95
N LEU A 82 -37.83 6.44 23.45
CA LEU A 82 -39.01 6.56 22.57
C LEU A 82 -39.76 5.23 22.58
N PRO A 83 -41.10 5.28 22.60
CA PRO A 83 -41.85 4.40 21.72
C PRO A 83 -42.84 5.16 20.83
N ALA A 84 -42.82 4.72 19.58
CA ALA A 84 -43.87 4.63 18.57
C ALA A 84 -45.27 5.20 18.86
N ALA A 85 -45.84 5.89 17.86
CA ALA A 85 -46.90 5.32 17.01
C ALA A 85 -47.38 6.31 15.94
N ALA A 86 -47.64 5.76 14.75
CA ALA A 86 -48.34 6.40 13.65
C ALA A 86 -49.87 6.25 13.80
N HIS A 87 -50.67 7.24 13.39
CA HIS A 87 -51.68 7.12 12.32
C HIS A 87 -52.55 8.38 12.18
N SER A 88 -52.69 8.80 10.92
CA SER A 88 -53.78 9.43 10.18
C SER A 88 -55.07 9.90 10.90
N ILE A 89 -55.59 11.08 10.50
CA ILE A 89 -56.95 11.34 9.96
C ILE A 89 -57.05 12.82 9.51
N MET A 90 -57.60 13.05 8.31
CA MET A 90 -57.99 14.32 7.65
C MET A 90 -59.38 14.81 8.13
N PRO A 91 -60.01 15.88 7.58
CA PRO A 91 -59.58 17.25 7.19
C PRO A 91 -60.57 18.33 7.70
N GLN A 92 -60.31 19.63 7.49
CA GLN A 92 -61.37 20.56 7.03
C GLN A 92 -60.86 21.89 6.44
N GLU A 93 -61.68 22.38 5.51
CA GLU A 93 -61.60 23.55 4.64
C GLU A 93 -61.46 24.88 5.38
N THR A 94 -60.82 25.89 4.81
CA THR A 94 -61.39 26.94 3.91
C THR A 94 -60.22 27.94 3.74
N GLY A 95 -59.99 28.73 2.69
CA GLY A 95 -60.80 29.27 1.61
C GLY A 95 -60.02 30.48 1.05
N LEU A 96 -60.31 30.81 -0.21
CA LEU A 96 -60.09 32.09 -0.90
C LEU A 96 -58.67 32.62 -1.19
N ALA A 97 -58.38 32.73 -2.49
CA ALA A 97 -58.25 33.99 -3.27
C ALA A 97 -57.15 33.83 -4.34
N ALA A 98 -57.53 33.52 -5.59
CA ALA A 98 -57.81 34.48 -6.65
C ALA A 98 -56.55 35.15 -7.24
N ILE A 99 -56.08 34.59 -8.35
CA ILE A 99 -55.22 35.27 -9.33
C ILE A 99 -56.12 35.63 -10.52
N SER A 100 -56.13 36.91 -10.91
CA SER A 100 -56.66 37.37 -12.19
C SER A 100 -55.69 38.39 -12.77
N ARG A 101 -55.28 38.19 -14.03
CA ARG A 101 -54.76 39.26 -14.87
C ARG A 101 -55.39 39.19 -16.24
N LYS A 102 -55.92 40.35 -16.61
CA LYS A 102 -56.70 40.74 -17.78
C LYS A 102 -55.93 40.59 -19.10
N GLU A 103 -56.70 40.45 -20.18
CA GLU A 103 -56.75 41.29 -21.41
C GLU A 103 -57.31 40.43 -22.55
N GLN A 104 -58.24 40.84 -23.44
CA GLN A 104 -58.45 42.07 -24.20
C GLN A 104 -59.89 42.02 -24.78
N VAL A 105 -60.70 43.09 -24.69
CA VAL A 105 -60.97 44.16 -25.69
C VAL A 105 -62.14 43.87 -26.66
N ALA A 106 -63.16 44.74 -26.52
CA ALA A 106 -64.08 45.35 -27.51
C ALA A 106 -64.88 44.47 -28.49
N ALA A 107 -66.05 44.85 -29.00
CA ALA A 107 -67.12 45.77 -28.66
C ALA A 107 -68.23 45.53 -29.71
N THR A 108 -69.47 45.83 -29.35
CA THR A 108 -70.58 46.27 -30.23
C THR A 108 -71.49 45.27 -30.97
N THR A 109 -72.79 45.49 -30.72
CA THR A 109 -73.98 45.37 -31.61
C THR A 109 -74.68 44.02 -31.83
N LEU A 110 -75.74 43.83 -31.03
CA LEU A 110 -77.15 43.58 -31.41
C LEU A 110 -77.48 42.97 -32.78
N SER A 111 -78.28 41.89 -32.72
CA SER A 111 -79.60 41.74 -33.37
C SER A 111 -79.77 40.52 -34.28
N HIS A 112 -80.73 39.68 -33.86
CA HIS A 112 -81.70 38.91 -34.64
C HIS A 112 -81.27 37.85 -35.67
N LYS A 113 -81.65 36.61 -35.30
CA LYS A 113 -82.63 35.74 -35.98
C LYS A 113 -82.13 34.75 -37.03
N ALA A 114 -82.75 33.57 -36.91
CA ALA A 114 -82.94 32.49 -37.88
C ALA A 114 -81.80 31.49 -38.07
N LEU A 115 -82.00 30.32 -37.45
CA LEU A 115 -81.32 29.07 -37.80
C LEU A 115 -81.50 28.79 -39.29
N SER A 116 -80.39 28.77 -40.02
CA SER A 116 -80.28 28.12 -41.33
C SER A 116 -79.32 26.93 -41.19
N ALA A 117 -79.72 25.80 -41.75
CA ALA A 117 -79.05 24.50 -41.63
C ALA A 117 -77.61 24.52 -42.16
N PRO A 118 -76.67 23.76 -41.57
CA PRO A 118 -75.27 23.81 -41.99
C PRO A 118 -75.03 22.98 -43.25
N VAL A 119 -74.61 23.65 -44.33
CA VAL A 119 -73.92 22.99 -45.45
C VAL A 119 -72.47 22.77 -45.03
N VAL A 120 -72.11 21.52 -44.74
CA VAL A 120 -70.73 21.16 -44.36
C VAL A 120 -69.83 21.23 -45.59
N THR A 121 -68.94 22.23 -45.63
CA THR A 121 -67.93 22.34 -46.67
C THR A 121 -66.82 21.29 -46.46
N MET A 122 -66.62 20.46 -47.47
CA MET A 122 -65.72 19.28 -47.50
C MET A 122 -64.23 19.60 -47.18
N ARG A 123 -63.82 20.87 -47.22
CA ARG A 123 -62.46 21.35 -46.87
C ARG A 123 -62.07 21.12 -45.41
N ARG A 124 -63.02 21.23 -44.45
CA ARG A 124 -62.73 21.02 -43.02
C ARG A 124 -62.47 19.56 -42.65
N ARG A 125 -63.01 18.61 -43.43
CA ARG A 125 -62.83 17.17 -43.20
C ARG A 125 -61.40 16.72 -43.59
N LEU A 126 -60.89 17.25 -44.71
CA LEU A 126 -59.50 17.03 -45.15
C LEU A 126 -58.47 17.61 -44.17
N GLN A 127 -58.72 18.80 -43.60
CA GLN A 127 -57.84 19.37 -42.57
C GLN A 127 -57.84 18.53 -41.28
N ARG A 128 -59.00 18.02 -40.85
CA ARG A 128 -59.10 17.11 -39.69
C ARG A 128 -58.38 15.77 -39.93
N MET A 129 -58.41 15.25 -41.16
CA MET A 129 -57.64 14.05 -41.53
C MET A 129 -56.13 14.33 -41.54
N ALA A 130 -55.69 15.52 -41.94
CA ALA A 130 -54.29 15.91 -41.88
C ALA A 130 -53.76 16.01 -40.43
N TYR A 131 -54.56 16.56 -39.50
CA TYR A 131 -54.20 16.57 -38.07
C TYR A 131 -54.13 15.15 -37.48
N ALA A 132 -55.06 14.27 -37.85
CA ALA A 132 -55.03 12.88 -37.40
C ALA A 132 -53.78 12.13 -37.90
N ALA A 133 -53.38 12.36 -39.16
CA ALA A 133 -52.17 11.78 -39.73
C ALA A 133 -50.88 12.31 -39.05
N ALA A 134 -50.83 13.60 -38.71
CA ALA A 134 -49.69 14.19 -38.00
C ALA A 134 -49.54 13.63 -36.57
N ILE A 135 -50.64 13.45 -35.85
CA ILE A 135 -50.64 12.83 -34.52
C ILE A 135 -50.17 11.38 -34.62
N LEU A 136 -50.65 10.64 -35.63
CA LEU A 136 -50.27 9.24 -35.82
C LEU A 136 -48.78 9.09 -36.20
N LEU A 137 -48.24 9.97 -37.04
CA LEU A 137 -46.81 10.03 -37.33
C LEU A 137 -45.98 10.36 -36.08
N LEU A 138 -46.46 11.25 -35.22
CA LEU A 138 -45.78 11.61 -33.98
C LEU A 138 -45.77 10.43 -33.00
N PHE A 139 -46.88 9.70 -32.85
CA PHE A 139 -46.90 8.48 -32.04
C PHE A 139 -46.01 7.38 -32.61
N VAL A 140 -45.99 7.19 -33.93
CA VAL A 140 -45.12 6.20 -34.58
C VAL A 140 -43.65 6.59 -34.43
N SER A 141 -43.28 7.86 -34.62
CA SER A 141 -41.90 8.32 -34.41
C SER A 141 -41.46 8.19 -32.97
N THR A 142 -42.35 8.47 -32.01
CA THR A 142 -42.06 8.32 -30.58
C THR A 142 -41.93 6.85 -30.19
N ALA A 143 -42.78 5.97 -30.74
CA ALA A 143 -42.69 4.53 -30.52
C ALA A 143 -41.41 3.94 -31.13
N VAL A 144 -41.02 4.39 -32.33
CA VAL A 144 -39.75 3.99 -32.97
C VAL A 144 -38.55 4.52 -32.20
N TRP A 145 -38.61 5.75 -31.68
CA TRP A 145 -37.55 6.33 -30.86
C TRP A 145 -37.40 5.60 -29.51
N LEU A 146 -38.50 5.24 -28.85
CA LEU A 146 -38.50 4.47 -27.61
C LEU A 146 -38.06 3.01 -27.80
N LYS A 147 -38.28 2.45 -28.99
CA LYS A 147 -37.85 1.09 -29.36
C LYS A 147 -36.47 1.06 -30.02
N TRP A 148 -35.88 2.21 -30.31
CA TRP A 148 -34.49 2.27 -30.77
C TRP A 148 -33.63 1.89 -29.57
N PRO A 149 -32.90 0.76 -29.62
CA PRO A 149 -31.99 0.44 -28.56
C PRO A 149 -30.98 1.59 -28.51
N LEU A 150 -31.08 2.40 -27.46
CA LEU A 150 -29.96 3.19 -26.99
C LEU A 150 -28.83 2.18 -26.90
N HIS A 151 -27.91 2.24 -27.86
CA HIS A 151 -26.65 1.53 -27.76
C HIS A 151 -25.96 2.18 -26.57
N LYS A 152 -26.32 1.74 -25.36
CA LYS A 152 -25.45 1.88 -24.21
C LYS A 152 -24.12 1.34 -24.74
N PRO A 153 -23.04 2.14 -24.75
CA PRO A 153 -21.72 1.61 -25.03
C PRO A 153 -21.64 0.31 -24.26
N GLN A 154 -21.48 -0.78 -24.98
CA GLN A 154 -21.33 -2.08 -24.35
C GLN A 154 -20.07 -1.88 -23.51
N GLU A 155 -20.23 -1.68 -22.20
CA GLU A 155 -19.13 -1.83 -21.27
C GLU A 155 -18.73 -3.28 -21.48
N GLN A 156 -17.75 -3.48 -22.38
CA GLN A 156 -16.99 -4.70 -22.42
C GLN A 156 -16.68 -4.98 -20.96
N PRO A 157 -17.03 -6.17 -20.44
CA PRO A 157 -16.57 -6.52 -19.11
C PRO A 157 -15.06 -6.31 -19.16
N ALA A 158 -14.59 -5.26 -18.46
CA ALA A 158 -13.17 -5.06 -18.28
C ALA A 158 -12.73 -6.42 -17.76
N ILE A 159 -11.81 -7.06 -18.49
CA ILE A 159 -11.20 -8.29 -18.00
C ILE A 159 -10.63 -7.86 -16.64
N ALA A 160 -11.32 -8.23 -15.57
CA ALA A 160 -10.89 -7.93 -14.23
C ALA A 160 -9.58 -8.70 -14.10
N ILE A 161 -8.46 -8.00 -14.28
CA ILE A 161 -7.15 -8.56 -14.03
C ILE A 161 -7.21 -8.97 -12.58
N ALA A 162 -7.27 -10.28 -12.33
CA ALA A 162 -7.34 -10.81 -10.98
C ALA A 162 -6.24 -10.15 -10.15
N ALA A 163 -6.60 -9.61 -8.99
CA ALA A 163 -5.66 -8.86 -8.17
C ALA A 163 -4.42 -9.72 -7.90
N ILE A 164 -3.22 -9.18 -8.18
CA ILE A 164 -1.98 -9.91 -7.94
C ILE A 164 -1.77 -9.89 -6.42
N PRO A 165 -1.83 -11.06 -5.75
CA PRO A 165 -1.76 -11.11 -4.31
C PRO A 165 -0.37 -10.68 -3.81
N PRO A 166 -0.25 -10.26 -2.55
CA PRO A 166 1.05 -10.03 -1.94
C PRO A 166 1.92 -11.30 -1.95
N GLY A 167 3.23 -11.10 -1.79
CA GLY A 167 4.14 -12.18 -1.51
C GLY A 167 3.80 -12.92 -0.22
N ARG A 168 4.38 -14.11 -0.05
CA ARG A 168 4.05 -15.02 1.05
C ARG A 168 5.28 -15.67 1.65
N ASN A 169 5.10 -16.42 2.74
CA ASN A 169 6.18 -17.24 3.27
C ASN A 169 6.36 -18.50 2.40
N GLY A 170 7.61 -18.77 1.99
CA GLY A 170 7.93 -19.92 1.16
C GLY A 170 9.41 -19.99 0.77
N ALA A 171 9.93 -21.18 0.50
CA ALA A 171 11.31 -21.37 0.08
C ALA A 171 11.53 -22.74 -0.57
N ILE A 172 12.67 -22.87 -1.26
CA ILE A 172 13.18 -24.12 -1.80
C ILE A 172 14.47 -24.43 -1.05
N LEU A 173 14.53 -25.59 -0.39
CA LEU A 173 15.74 -26.11 0.22
C LEU A 173 16.37 -27.13 -0.73
N THR A 174 17.61 -26.88 -1.13
CA THR A 174 18.45 -27.83 -1.85
C THR A 174 19.45 -28.41 -0.87
N LEU A 175 19.42 -29.74 -0.67
CA LEU A 175 20.33 -30.45 0.21
C LEU A 175 21.68 -30.71 -0.47
N ALA A 176 22.66 -31.15 0.31
CA ALA A 176 24.01 -31.43 -0.16
C ALA A 176 24.10 -32.54 -1.23
N ASP A 177 23.13 -33.45 -1.27
CA ASP A 177 23.00 -34.49 -2.29
C ASP A 177 22.36 -33.99 -3.60
N GLY A 178 21.94 -32.71 -3.65
CA GLY A 178 21.27 -32.08 -4.78
C GLY A 178 19.75 -32.24 -4.79
N SER A 179 19.18 -33.00 -3.86
CA SER A 179 17.72 -33.12 -3.73
C SER A 179 17.10 -31.77 -3.35
N THR A 180 15.87 -31.53 -3.81
CA THR A 180 15.17 -30.26 -3.58
C THR A 180 13.84 -30.48 -2.89
N ILE A 181 13.53 -29.62 -1.91
CA ILE A 181 12.32 -29.68 -1.09
C ILE A 181 11.63 -28.31 -1.18
N LEU A 182 10.39 -28.32 -1.65
CA LEU A 182 9.54 -27.14 -1.64
C LEU A 182 8.90 -26.97 -0.25
N LEU A 183 9.38 -25.98 0.51
CA LEU A 183 8.94 -25.75 1.88
C LEU A 183 7.53 -25.14 1.95
N ASP A 184 7.03 -24.56 0.85
CA ASP A 184 5.68 -24.04 0.72
C ASP A 184 4.62 -25.14 0.99
N SER A 185 4.86 -26.34 0.45
CA SER A 185 3.93 -27.47 0.49
C SER A 185 4.34 -28.55 1.48
N ALA A 186 5.52 -28.44 2.09
CA ALA A 186 5.99 -29.38 3.09
C ALA A 186 5.14 -29.28 4.36
N ALA A 187 4.72 -30.43 4.89
CA ALA A 187 4.08 -30.51 6.19
C ALA A 187 5.03 -30.08 7.31
N ASN A 188 4.47 -29.66 8.44
CA ASN A 188 5.25 -29.40 9.64
C ASN A 188 5.84 -30.72 10.17
N GLY A 189 7.03 -30.67 10.75
CA GLY A 189 7.79 -31.84 11.18
C GLY A 189 9.08 -32.05 10.39
N ALA A 190 9.63 -33.26 10.46
CA ALA A 190 10.87 -33.59 9.78
C ALA A 190 10.69 -33.51 8.25
N VAL A 191 11.43 -32.62 7.60
CA VAL A 191 11.42 -32.44 6.14
C VAL A 191 12.58 -33.17 5.45
N ALA A 192 13.69 -33.36 6.17
CA ALA A 192 14.84 -34.13 5.71
C ALA A 192 15.66 -34.62 6.90
N SER A 193 16.53 -35.59 6.65
CA SER A 193 17.58 -36.00 7.60
C SER A 193 18.84 -36.29 6.82
N ASP A 194 19.96 -35.79 7.33
CA ASP A 194 21.29 -36.05 6.80
C ASP A 194 22.18 -36.69 7.89
N ALA A 195 23.44 -36.96 7.56
CA ALA A 195 24.38 -37.55 8.51
C ALA A 195 24.65 -36.66 9.74
N ASN A 196 24.34 -35.36 9.67
CA ASN A 196 24.64 -34.35 10.69
C ASN A 196 23.40 -34.00 11.54
N GLY A 197 22.20 -34.41 11.14
CA GLY A 197 20.99 -34.20 11.93
C GLY A 197 19.69 -34.27 11.14
N THR A 198 18.62 -33.85 11.80
CA THR A 198 17.28 -33.77 11.22
C THR A 198 16.92 -32.32 10.96
N ILE A 199 16.41 -32.07 9.76
CA ILE A 199 15.89 -30.77 9.34
C ILE A 199 14.38 -30.79 9.56
N THR A 200 13.88 -29.89 10.40
CA THR A 200 12.48 -29.83 10.80
C THR A 200 11.87 -28.50 10.39
N LYS A 201 10.69 -28.54 9.78
CA LYS A 201 9.84 -27.36 9.61
C LYS A 201 8.94 -27.22 10.82
N THR A 202 9.11 -26.14 11.58
CA THR A 202 8.33 -25.87 12.78
C THR A 202 6.94 -25.33 12.42
N ALA A 203 6.02 -25.36 13.39
CA ALA A 203 4.62 -24.98 13.16
C ALA A 203 4.42 -23.50 12.81
N ASP A 204 5.35 -22.65 13.21
CA ASP A 204 5.47 -21.23 12.85
C ASP A 204 5.99 -21.01 11.42
N GLY A 205 6.34 -22.09 10.71
CA GLY A 205 6.84 -22.04 9.33
C GLY A 205 8.36 -21.86 9.22
N SER A 206 9.10 -21.85 10.33
CA SER A 206 10.57 -21.75 10.33
C SER A 206 11.24 -23.09 9.99
N LEU A 207 12.46 -23.06 9.46
CA LEU A 207 13.30 -24.27 9.33
C LEU A 207 14.31 -24.33 10.47
N VAL A 208 14.40 -25.47 11.16
CA VAL A 208 15.30 -25.70 12.30
C VAL A 208 16.13 -26.95 12.06
N TYR A 209 17.43 -26.84 12.30
CA TYR A 209 18.36 -27.97 12.28
C TYR A 209 18.54 -28.52 13.70
N ILE A 210 18.22 -29.79 13.88
CA ILE A 210 18.45 -30.52 15.13
C ILE A 210 19.65 -31.43 14.90
N ALA A 211 20.78 -31.08 15.51
CA ALA A 211 22.01 -31.85 15.38
C ALA A 211 21.83 -33.29 15.91
N GLY A 212 22.34 -34.27 15.16
CA GLY A 212 22.45 -35.64 15.62
C GLY A 212 23.69 -35.85 16.51
N ASN A 213 23.72 -36.93 17.30
CA ASN A 213 24.88 -37.31 18.13
C ASN A 213 26.11 -37.76 17.32
N GLY A 214 26.04 -37.75 15.98
CA GLY A 214 27.06 -38.25 15.06
C GLY A 214 28.06 -37.16 14.61
N PHE A 215 28.64 -36.41 15.54
CA PHE A 215 29.76 -35.54 15.20
C PHE A 215 31.06 -36.36 15.15
N ALA A 216 31.40 -36.87 13.97
CA ALA A 216 32.73 -37.40 13.68
C ALA A 216 33.34 -36.61 12.51
N GLY A 217 34.49 -36.00 12.76
CA GLY A 217 35.14 -35.05 11.86
C GLY A 217 35.68 -35.65 10.55
N THR A 218 36.35 -34.79 9.79
CA THR A 218 37.19 -35.07 8.60
C THR A 218 36.53 -35.40 7.26
N GLY A 219 35.21 -35.26 7.12
CA GLY A 219 34.53 -35.29 5.82
C GLY A 219 34.62 -33.95 5.06
N ALA A 220 34.47 -33.98 3.73
CA ALA A 220 34.30 -32.76 2.93
C ALA A 220 33.08 -31.97 3.43
N GLN A 221 33.22 -30.65 3.59
CA GLN A 221 32.15 -29.79 4.07
C GLN A 221 30.97 -29.80 3.09
N LEU A 222 29.86 -30.41 3.50
CA LEU A 222 28.62 -30.50 2.74
C LEU A 222 27.80 -29.22 2.92
N PHE A 223 27.15 -28.74 1.85
CA PHE A 223 26.43 -27.47 1.85
C PHE A 223 24.97 -27.65 1.45
N ASN A 224 24.09 -26.98 2.20
CA ASN A 224 22.70 -26.78 1.84
C ASN A 224 22.52 -25.37 1.25
N THR A 225 21.51 -25.22 0.39
CA THR A 225 21.15 -23.94 -0.21
C THR A 225 19.66 -23.69 0.04
N LEU A 226 19.36 -22.60 0.73
CA LEU A 226 17.99 -22.12 0.93
C LEU A 226 17.75 -20.95 -0.01
N ARG A 227 16.74 -21.08 -0.88
CA ARG A 227 16.37 -20.05 -1.86
C ARG A 227 14.94 -19.59 -1.64
N THR A 228 14.75 -18.27 -1.60
CA THR A 228 13.44 -17.61 -1.67
C THR A 228 13.25 -17.08 -3.09
N PRO A 229 12.41 -17.72 -3.93
CA PRO A 229 12.03 -17.15 -5.23
C PRO A 229 11.41 -15.75 -5.08
N PRO A 230 11.26 -14.98 -6.17
CA PRO A 230 10.41 -13.79 -6.14
C PRO A 230 9.01 -14.13 -5.58
N GLY A 231 8.43 -13.19 -4.85
CA GLY A 231 7.15 -13.36 -4.14
C GLY A 231 7.21 -14.20 -2.88
N ARG A 232 8.41 -14.58 -2.42
CA ARG A 232 8.56 -15.41 -1.23
C ARG A 232 9.55 -14.84 -0.24
N GLN A 233 9.30 -15.00 1.04
CA GLN A 233 10.30 -14.78 2.09
C GLN A 233 10.31 -15.99 3.03
N PHE A 234 11.40 -16.18 3.78
CA PHE A 234 11.51 -17.32 4.67
C PHE A 234 12.54 -17.11 5.75
N ASN A 235 12.49 -17.92 6.81
CA ASN A 235 13.49 -17.87 7.88
C ASN A 235 13.97 -19.25 8.30
N VAL A 236 15.23 -19.28 8.76
CA VAL A 236 15.95 -20.50 9.12
C VAL A 236 16.78 -20.28 10.37
N VAL A 237 16.85 -21.30 11.22
CA VAL A 237 17.81 -21.42 12.32
C VAL A 237 18.94 -22.32 11.85
N LEU A 238 20.13 -21.75 11.72
CA LEU A 238 21.34 -22.45 11.24
C LEU A 238 21.86 -23.44 12.29
N PRO A 239 22.76 -24.37 11.91
CA PRO A 239 23.31 -25.37 12.82
C PRO A 239 24.06 -24.82 14.04
N ASP A 240 24.52 -23.56 14.01
CA ASP A 240 25.15 -22.89 15.15
C ASP A 240 24.15 -22.14 16.06
N GLY A 241 22.85 -22.22 15.76
CA GLY A 241 21.78 -21.50 16.47
C GLY A 241 21.49 -20.11 15.94
N SER A 242 22.27 -19.60 14.98
CA SER A 242 22.04 -18.28 14.39
C SER A 242 20.74 -18.27 13.57
N LYS A 243 19.96 -17.19 13.67
CA LYS A 243 18.69 -17.05 12.93
C LYS A 243 18.89 -16.15 11.72
N VAL A 244 18.33 -16.55 10.59
CA VAL A 244 18.44 -15.79 9.34
C VAL A 244 17.07 -15.69 8.68
N TRP A 245 16.67 -14.47 8.32
CA TRP A 245 15.50 -14.19 7.50
C TRP A 245 16.00 -13.83 6.10
N LEU A 246 15.43 -14.45 5.07
CA LEU A 246 15.70 -14.18 3.67
C LEU A 246 14.51 -13.45 3.07
N ASN A 247 14.76 -12.30 2.44
CA ASN A 247 13.74 -11.57 1.70
C ASN A 247 13.54 -12.19 0.29
N ALA A 248 12.59 -11.65 -0.48
CA ALA A 248 12.26 -12.17 -1.80
C ALA A 248 13.40 -12.09 -2.81
N ALA A 249 13.54 -13.14 -3.63
CA ALA A 249 14.63 -13.29 -4.59
C ALA A 249 16.03 -13.38 -3.94
N SER A 250 16.15 -14.10 -2.82
CA SER A 250 17.41 -14.28 -2.09
C SER A 250 17.85 -15.75 -2.04
N THR A 251 19.15 -15.97 -1.87
CA THR A 251 19.73 -17.31 -1.71
C THR A 251 20.79 -17.29 -0.61
N LEU A 252 20.68 -18.21 0.33
CA LEU A 252 21.67 -18.46 1.36
C LEU A 252 22.24 -19.86 1.18
N ARG A 253 23.56 -19.97 1.02
CA ARG A 253 24.30 -21.23 1.00
C ARG A 253 25.12 -21.35 2.28
N TYR A 254 24.95 -22.46 2.99
CA TYR A 254 25.55 -22.67 4.31
C TYR A 254 25.91 -24.14 4.50
N PRO A 255 26.90 -24.45 5.34
CA PRO A 255 27.25 -25.84 5.59
C PRO A 255 26.20 -26.53 6.47
N THR A 256 26.03 -27.83 6.24
CA THR A 256 25.18 -28.70 7.07
C THR A 256 25.64 -28.74 8.53
N ALA A 257 26.94 -28.56 8.75
CA ALA A 257 27.53 -28.31 10.06
C ALA A 257 28.71 -27.36 9.91
N PHE A 258 28.82 -26.37 10.81
CA PHE A 258 30.02 -25.55 10.86
C PHE A 258 31.16 -26.36 11.48
N ALA A 259 32.10 -26.82 10.66
CA ALA A 259 33.35 -27.45 11.09
C ALA A 259 34.51 -26.42 11.10
N GLY A 260 35.57 -26.69 11.87
CA GLY A 260 36.76 -25.83 11.91
C GLY A 260 36.59 -24.50 12.67
N ASN A 261 37.41 -23.51 12.32
CA ASN A 261 37.62 -22.30 13.13
C ASN A 261 36.71 -21.13 12.78
N GLU A 262 35.82 -21.27 11.79
CA GLU A 262 34.92 -20.19 11.35
C GLU A 262 33.55 -20.72 10.95
N ARG A 263 32.58 -19.80 10.86
CA ARG A 263 31.21 -20.08 10.42
C ARG A 263 30.94 -19.29 9.15
N LEU A 264 31.27 -19.85 7.98
CA LEU A 264 31.14 -19.18 6.70
C LEU A 264 29.83 -19.55 5.98
N VAL A 265 29.09 -18.53 5.55
CA VAL A 265 27.93 -18.64 4.68
C VAL A 265 28.06 -17.72 3.47
N SER A 266 27.37 -18.03 2.38
CA SER A 266 27.32 -17.18 1.18
C SER A 266 25.89 -16.70 0.94
N LEU A 267 25.74 -15.40 0.64
CA LEU A 267 24.45 -14.73 0.42
C LEU A 267 24.41 -14.05 -0.94
N THR A 268 23.29 -14.21 -1.64
CA THR A 268 22.85 -13.30 -2.71
C THR A 268 21.44 -12.81 -2.40
N GLY A 269 21.14 -11.56 -2.76
CA GLY A 269 19.88 -10.92 -2.39
C GLY A 269 19.94 -10.23 -1.03
N GLU A 270 18.88 -10.29 -0.24
CA GLU A 270 18.81 -9.62 1.07
C GLU A 270 18.45 -10.57 2.20
N ALA A 271 19.19 -10.45 3.29
CA ALA A 271 18.95 -11.21 4.50
C ALA A 271 19.28 -10.43 5.77
N TYR A 272 18.47 -10.67 6.79
CA TYR A 272 18.68 -10.18 8.15
C TYR A 272 19.20 -11.34 9.01
N PHE A 273 20.23 -11.06 9.81
CA PHE A 273 20.94 -12.03 10.62
C PHE A 273 20.87 -11.68 12.10
N GLU A 274 20.51 -12.68 12.91
CA GLU A 274 20.74 -12.70 14.36
C GLU A 274 21.76 -13.79 14.68
N VAL A 275 23.03 -13.38 14.79
CA VAL A 275 24.14 -14.32 14.95
C VAL A 275 24.38 -14.66 16.40
N THR A 276 24.40 -15.96 16.71
CA THR A 276 24.76 -16.46 18.04
C THR A 276 26.20 -16.09 18.38
N SER A 277 26.41 -15.52 19.56
CA SER A 277 27.72 -15.07 20.01
C SER A 277 28.71 -16.23 20.18
N ASN A 278 29.84 -16.15 19.48
CA ASN A 278 30.95 -17.08 19.63
C ASN A 278 32.26 -16.42 19.20
N SER A 279 33.06 -15.96 20.18
CA SER A 279 34.34 -15.29 19.95
C SER A 279 35.43 -16.21 19.41
N SER A 280 35.36 -17.51 19.72
CA SER A 280 36.34 -18.50 19.27
C SER A 280 36.18 -18.89 17.80
N ARG A 281 34.99 -18.65 17.22
CA ARG A 281 34.63 -19.05 15.85
C ARG A 281 33.83 -17.92 15.18
N PRO A 282 34.49 -16.97 14.50
CA PRO A 282 33.80 -15.85 13.86
C PRO A 282 32.80 -16.32 12.82
N PHE A 283 31.69 -15.59 12.71
CA PHE A 283 30.69 -15.78 11.65
C PHE A 283 31.01 -14.86 10.49
N LYS A 284 31.00 -15.42 9.27
CA LYS A 284 31.37 -14.74 8.05
C LYS A 284 30.26 -14.88 7.02
N VAL A 285 29.82 -13.77 6.46
CA VAL A 285 28.89 -13.73 5.31
C VAL A 285 29.64 -13.21 4.10
N GLN A 286 29.82 -14.07 3.10
CA GLN A 286 30.32 -13.66 1.79
C GLN A 286 29.15 -13.25 0.91
N SER A 287 29.20 -12.06 0.34
CA SER A 287 28.22 -11.57 -0.64
C SER A 287 28.97 -10.88 -1.79
N PRO A 288 28.32 -10.61 -2.94
CA PRO A 288 28.98 -9.94 -4.06
C PRO A 288 29.70 -8.66 -3.61
N GLY A 289 31.01 -8.60 -3.88
CA GLY A 289 31.83 -7.42 -3.59
C GLY A 289 32.25 -7.20 -2.13
N GLN A 290 31.88 -8.08 -1.18
CA GLN A 290 32.30 -7.93 0.23
C GLN A 290 32.30 -9.24 1.04
N LEU A 291 33.11 -9.24 2.10
CA LEU A 291 33.10 -10.23 3.18
C LEU A 291 32.77 -9.50 4.49
N VAL A 292 31.71 -9.96 5.16
CA VAL A 292 31.24 -9.42 6.43
C VAL A 292 31.61 -10.41 7.53
N GLN A 293 32.31 -9.96 8.57
CA GLN A 293 32.71 -10.78 9.73
C GLN A 293 32.13 -10.21 11.03
N VAL A 294 31.55 -11.09 11.84
CA VAL A 294 30.93 -10.77 13.13
C VAL A 294 31.24 -11.85 14.17
N LEU A 295 31.06 -11.51 15.46
CA LEU A 295 31.21 -12.46 16.56
C LEU A 295 29.86 -12.82 17.21
N GLY A 296 28.88 -11.93 17.18
CA GLY A 296 27.54 -12.08 17.76
C GLY A 296 26.81 -10.75 17.63
N THR A 297 25.97 -10.61 16.62
CA THR A 297 25.60 -9.31 16.05
C THR A 297 24.24 -9.41 15.36
N HIS A 298 23.48 -8.32 15.40
CA HIS A 298 22.26 -8.11 14.61
C HIS A 298 22.57 -7.18 13.43
N PHE A 299 22.40 -7.66 12.19
CA PHE A 299 22.70 -6.88 10.99
C PHE A 299 21.87 -7.31 9.78
N ASN A 300 21.69 -6.40 8.83
CA ASN A 300 21.05 -6.66 7.54
C ASN A 300 22.08 -6.54 6.41
N ILE A 301 22.04 -7.43 5.42
CA ILE A 301 22.77 -7.28 4.16
C ILE A 301 21.76 -7.21 3.02
N ASN A 302 21.85 -6.18 2.19
CA ASN A 302 21.15 -6.06 0.91
C ASN A 302 22.19 -6.07 -0.21
N ALA A 303 22.27 -7.18 -0.93
CA ALA A 303 23.27 -7.46 -1.96
C ALA A 303 22.61 -7.99 -3.25
N TYR A 304 21.48 -7.41 -3.64
CA TYR A 304 20.85 -7.72 -4.92
C TYR A 304 21.69 -7.18 -6.08
N ALA A 305 21.80 -7.96 -7.16
CA ALA A 305 22.54 -7.57 -8.36
C ALA A 305 21.88 -6.41 -9.13
N ASN A 306 20.57 -6.20 -8.98
CA ASN A 306 19.83 -5.11 -9.61
C ASN A 306 19.76 -3.84 -8.74
N GLU A 307 20.48 -3.79 -7.61
CA GLU A 307 20.65 -2.56 -6.82
C GLU A 307 22.00 -1.89 -7.12
N PRO A 308 22.08 -0.55 -7.09
CA PRO A 308 23.33 0.16 -7.38
C PRO A 308 24.41 -0.02 -6.30
N LEU A 309 23.99 -0.39 -5.09
CA LEU A 309 24.83 -0.53 -3.91
C LEU A 309 24.53 -1.83 -3.20
N THR A 310 25.58 -2.52 -2.76
CA THR A 310 25.51 -3.54 -1.72
C THR A 310 25.63 -2.88 -0.36
N ASN A 311 24.63 -3.04 0.49
CA ASN A 311 24.53 -2.38 1.78
C ASN A 311 24.63 -3.39 2.93
N THR A 312 25.46 -3.08 3.94
CA THR A 312 25.45 -3.82 5.23
C THR A 312 25.12 -2.87 6.35
N THR A 313 23.98 -3.04 7.00
CA THR A 313 23.49 -2.17 8.07
C THR A 313 23.62 -2.87 9.41
N LEU A 314 24.30 -2.25 10.37
CA LEU A 314 24.51 -2.79 11.71
C LEU A 314 23.47 -2.26 12.69
N LEU A 315 22.77 -3.17 13.37
CA LEU A 315 21.78 -2.87 14.39
C LEU A 315 22.39 -2.96 15.80
N GLU A 316 23.06 -4.06 16.11
CA GLU A 316 23.65 -4.32 17.42
C GLU A 316 24.94 -5.13 17.30
N GLY A 317 25.90 -4.85 18.17
CA GLY A 317 27.19 -5.54 18.21
C GLY A 317 28.23 -4.82 17.36
N SER A 318 29.07 -5.60 16.67
CA SER A 318 30.11 -5.05 15.79
C SER A 318 30.24 -5.87 14.52
N VAL A 319 30.49 -5.17 13.42
CA VAL A 319 30.64 -5.75 12.08
C VAL A 319 31.95 -5.26 11.48
N SER A 320 32.75 -6.19 10.98
CA SER A 320 33.90 -5.91 10.14
C SER A 320 33.54 -6.18 8.69
N VAL A 321 33.68 -5.18 7.81
CA VAL A 321 33.41 -5.31 6.36
C VAL A 321 34.71 -5.20 5.60
N THR A 322 35.05 -6.26 4.87
CA THR A 322 36.18 -6.30 3.95
C THR A 322 35.67 -6.24 2.53
N ALA A 323 36.12 -5.22 1.78
CA ALA A 323 35.86 -5.12 0.36
C ALA A 323 36.49 -6.29 -0.41
N LEU A 324 35.75 -6.89 -1.34
CA LEU A 324 36.26 -7.89 -2.28
C LEU A 324 36.03 -7.42 -3.73
N PRO A 325 36.85 -7.84 -4.70
CA PRO A 325 36.50 -7.71 -6.12
C PRO A 325 35.15 -8.38 -6.42
N PHE A 326 34.36 -7.79 -7.32
CA PHE A 326 33.08 -8.39 -7.74
C PHE A 326 33.28 -9.70 -8.52
N ASP A 327 34.41 -9.83 -9.21
CA ASP A 327 34.79 -11.02 -9.99
C ASP A 327 35.65 -12.02 -9.19
N SER A 328 35.74 -11.86 -7.86
CA SER A 328 36.56 -12.75 -7.03
C SER A 328 36.01 -14.17 -7.04
N ILE A 329 36.73 -15.07 -7.69
CA ILE A 329 36.71 -16.51 -7.38
C ILE A 329 37.26 -16.67 -5.95
N ALA A 330 36.63 -17.52 -5.14
CA ALA A 330 37.03 -17.80 -3.76
C ALA A 330 38.57 -18.00 -3.66
N GLY A 331 39.25 -17.18 -2.86
CA GLY A 331 40.68 -17.36 -2.54
C GLY A 331 41.61 -16.19 -2.91
N GLN A 332 41.21 -15.20 -3.71
CA GLN A 332 42.01 -13.98 -3.87
C GLN A 332 41.71 -12.96 -2.77
N THR A 333 42.45 -13.06 -1.67
CA THR A 333 42.50 -12.01 -0.64
C THR A 333 43.32 -10.85 -1.17
N LEU A 334 42.70 -9.89 -1.85
CA LEU A 334 43.26 -8.55 -1.90
C LEU A 334 43.34 -8.07 -0.44
N LYS A 335 44.54 -7.62 -0.01
CA LYS A 335 44.78 -7.03 1.33
C LYS A 335 44.08 -5.68 1.45
N LEU A 336 42.75 -5.67 1.38
CA LEU A 336 41.94 -4.51 1.67
C LEU A 336 41.68 -4.50 3.17
N GLN A 337 42.02 -3.37 3.80
CA GLN A 337 41.83 -3.20 5.22
C GLN A 337 40.34 -3.31 5.56
N PRO A 338 39.96 -4.15 6.53
CA PRO A 338 38.58 -4.21 6.99
C PRO A 338 38.16 -2.84 7.55
N LYS A 339 36.91 -2.45 7.29
CA LYS A 339 36.29 -1.31 7.97
C LYS A 339 35.34 -1.80 9.04
N LEU A 340 35.41 -1.18 10.21
CA LEU A 340 34.50 -1.48 11.32
C LEU A 340 33.24 -0.63 11.22
N LEU A 341 32.08 -1.25 11.40
CA LEU A 341 30.81 -0.56 11.60
C LEU A 341 30.47 -0.54 13.09
N LEU A 342 29.88 0.58 13.53
CA LEU A 342 29.21 0.74 14.81
C LEU A 342 27.69 0.63 14.64
N PRO A 343 26.93 0.29 15.70
CA PRO A 343 25.47 0.33 15.67
C PRO A 343 24.91 1.62 15.05
N GLY A 344 23.95 1.48 14.14
CA GLY A 344 23.38 2.60 13.39
C GLY A 344 24.18 3.04 12.16
N GLN A 345 25.29 2.36 11.84
CA GLN A 345 26.06 2.60 10.61
C GLN A 345 25.75 1.58 9.52
N GLN A 346 25.97 2.00 8.28
CA GLN A 346 25.84 1.17 7.10
C GLN A 346 27.07 1.29 6.21
N SER A 347 27.59 0.16 5.75
CA SER A 347 28.53 0.15 4.63
C SER A 347 27.76 0.24 3.31
N GLN A 348 28.27 1.03 2.36
CA GLN A 348 27.73 1.15 1.01
C GLN A 348 28.84 0.81 0.01
N ARG A 349 28.67 -0.32 -0.67
CA ARG A 349 29.62 -0.88 -1.62
C ARG A 349 29.05 -0.72 -3.03
N ASN A 350 29.70 0.08 -3.88
CA ASN A 350 29.33 0.21 -5.28
C ASN A 350 30.09 -0.81 -6.16
N THR A 351 29.57 -1.07 -7.36
CA THR A 351 30.17 -1.99 -8.34
C THR A 351 31.53 -1.54 -8.84
N ALA A 352 31.82 -0.23 -8.81
CA ALA A 352 33.12 0.35 -9.17
C ALA A 352 34.21 0.12 -8.09
N GLY A 353 33.89 -0.57 -6.99
CA GLY A 353 34.85 -0.93 -5.94
C GLY A 353 35.00 0.08 -4.80
N GLY A 354 34.19 1.14 -4.77
CA GLY A 354 34.11 2.08 -3.65
C GLY A 354 33.39 1.47 -2.44
N LEU A 355 33.89 1.75 -1.23
CA LEU A 355 33.26 1.37 0.04
C LEU A 355 33.16 2.59 0.95
N ALA A 356 31.95 3.12 1.14
CA ALA A 356 31.67 4.21 2.07
C ALA A 356 31.01 3.67 3.35
N ILE A 357 31.16 4.41 4.45
CA ILE A 357 30.40 4.18 5.69
C ILE A 357 29.54 5.42 5.92
N VAL A 358 28.25 5.22 6.17
CA VAL A 358 27.29 6.29 6.42
C VAL A 358 26.43 5.96 7.64
N HIS A 359 25.72 6.95 8.17
CA HIS A 359 24.63 6.70 9.11
C HIS A 359 23.43 6.08 8.38
N ALA A 360 22.83 5.08 9.00
CA ALA A 360 21.76 4.30 8.43
C ALA A 360 20.42 4.61 9.10
N ASP A 361 19.35 4.56 8.33
CA ASP A 361 18.01 4.39 8.88
C ASP A 361 17.80 2.89 9.14
N VAL A 362 18.15 2.47 10.36
CA VAL A 362 18.12 1.06 10.75
C VAL A 362 16.72 0.46 10.56
N GLN A 363 15.69 1.20 10.95
CA GLN A 363 14.30 0.76 10.85
C GLN A 363 13.90 0.55 9.39
N GLN A 364 14.31 1.46 8.50
CA GLN A 364 14.09 1.28 7.07
C GLN A 364 14.76 0.00 6.53
N SER A 365 15.97 -0.33 7.00
CA SER A 365 16.73 -1.49 6.51
C SER A 365 16.11 -2.85 6.86
N ILE A 366 15.27 -2.90 7.90
CA ILE A 366 14.61 -4.13 8.36
C ILE A 366 13.09 -4.10 8.21
N ALA A 367 12.51 -3.01 7.71
CA ALA A 367 11.06 -2.84 7.55
C ALA A 367 10.41 -4.02 6.78
N TRP A 368 11.14 -4.58 5.81
CA TRP A 368 10.66 -5.72 5.02
C TRP A 368 10.39 -6.97 5.88
N LYS A 369 11.20 -7.21 6.92
CA LYS A 369 11.06 -8.31 7.89
C LYS A 369 9.84 -8.08 8.78
N GLU A 370 9.47 -6.82 9.00
CA GLU A 370 8.27 -6.41 9.75
C GLU A 370 7.02 -6.32 8.85
N GLY A 371 7.10 -6.77 7.59
CA GLY A 371 5.97 -6.76 6.68
C GLY A 371 5.66 -5.38 6.08
N LEU A 372 6.64 -4.49 6.03
CA LEU A 372 6.48 -3.13 5.51
C LEU A 372 7.43 -2.85 4.35
N PHE A 373 6.93 -2.12 3.35
CA PHE A 373 7.78 -1.29 2.51
C PHE A 373 8.03 0.03 3.26
N SER A 374 9.29 0.47 3.30
CA SER A 374 9.65 1.76 3.90
C SER A 374 10.61 2.52 2.97
N PHE A 375 10.15 3.69 2.55
CA PHE A 375 10.86 4.55 1.61
C PHE A 375 11.15 5.90 2.27
N LYS A 376 12.34 6.43 1.99
CA LYS A 376 12.79 7.74 2.47
C LYS A 376 13.59 8.39 1.36
N LYS A 377 12.99 9.39 0.71
CA LYS A 377 13.54 10.03 -0.49
C LYS A 377 13.98 9.00 -1.56
N ALA A 378 13.20 7.93 -1.73
CA ALA A 378 13.51 6.87 -2.70
C ALA A 378 13.01 7.27 -4.09
N ASP A 379 13.80 7.02 -5.14
CA ASP A 379 13.32 7.18 -6.51
C ASP A 379 12.33 6.07 -6.91
N LEU A 380 11.52 6.32 -7.96
CA LEU A 380 10.53 5.36 -8.44
C LEU A 380 11.17 4.03 -8.86
N ARG A 381 12.40 4.03 -9.39
CA ARG A 381 13.07 2.79 -9.79
C ARG A 381 13.40 1.92 -8.57
N ALA A 382 13.83 2.52 -7.47
CA ALA A 382 14.09 1.83 -6.21
C ALA A 382 12.83 1.20 -5.63
N ILE A 383 11.69 1.91 -5.68
CA ILE A 383 10.39 1.38 -5.28
C ILE A 383 10.01 0.18 -6.16
N MET A 384 10.03 0.37 -7.48
CA MET A 384 9.58 -0.66 -8.40
C MET A 384 10.45 -1.92 -8.36
N ARG A 385 11.76 -1.83 -8.10
CA ARG A 385 12.61 -3.02 -7.88
C ARG A 385 12.17 -3.85 -6.67
N GLN A 386 11.71 -3.21 -5.60
CA GLN A 386 11.15 -3.92 -4.45
C GLN A 386 9.79 -4.54 -4.78
N VAL A 387 8.97 -3.84 -5.56
CA VAL A 387 7.67 -4.34 -6.06
C VAL A 387 7.87 -5.57 -6.96
N GLU A 388 8.81 -5.53 -7.91
CA GLU A 388 9.17 -6.66 -8.78
C GLU A 388 9.48 -7.92 -7.96
N ARG A 389 10.36 -7.77 -6.95
CA ARG A 389 10.77 -8.87 -6.09
C ARG A 389 9.62 -9.41 -5.26
N TRP A 390 8.77 -8.56 -4.70
CA TRP A 390 7.71 -8.98 -3.78
C TRP A 390 6.43 -9.48 -4.46
N TYR A 391 6.05 -8.94 -5.60
CA TYR A 391 4.84 -9.35 -6.31
C TYR A 391 5.12 -10.31 -7.48
N GLN A 392 6.39 -10.67 -7.72
CA GLN A 392 6.80 -11.51 -8.85
C GLN A 392 6.28 -10.92 -10.19
N VAL A 393 6.57 -9.64 -10.38
CA VAL A 393 6.21 -8.89 -11.59
C VAL A 393 7.46 -8.40 -12.31
N GLN A 394 7.32 -8.11 -13.59
CA GLN A 394 8.31 -7.41 -14.40
C GLN A 394 7.91 -5.95 -14.49
N VAL A 395 8.86 -5.02 -14.39
CA VAL A 395 8.63 -3.59 -14.58
C VAL A 395 9.38 -3.09 -15.80
N ALA A 396 8.63 -2.47 -16.70
CA ALA A 396 9.18 -1.75 -17.85
C ALA A 396 8.88 -0.25 -17.72
N TYR A 397 9.72 0.55 -18.38
CA TYR A 397 9.63 2.00 -18.39
C TYR A 397 9.55 2.47 -19.85
N GLU A 398 8.47 3.14 -20.24
CA GLU A 398 8.37 3.76 -21.57
C GLU A 398 9.22 5.02 -21.67
N ARG A 399 9.31 5.73 -20.55
CA ARG A 399 10.10 6.94 -20.39
C ARG A 399 10.97 6.84 -19.16
N ASN A 400 12.02 7.65 -19.10
CA ASN A 400 12.79 7.73 -17.88
C ASN A 400 11.90 8.36 -16.80
N PRO A 401 11.59 7.66 -15.69
CA PRO A 401 10.85 8.27 -14.60
C PRO A 401 11.61 9.50 -14.10
N GLY A 402 10.88 10.56 -13.76
CA GLY A 402 11.45 11.81 -13.29
C GLY A 402 12.30 11.64 -12.02
N GLY A 403 13.00 12.70 -11.63
CA GLY A 403 13.81 12.73 -10.39
C GLY A 403 12.99 12.87 -9.11
N GLU A 404 11.69 12.57 -9.15
CA GLU A 404 10.79 12.62 -8.00
C GLU A 404 11.21 11.56 -6.97
N THR A 405 11.03 11.91 -5.71
CA THR A 405 11.37 11.02 -4.60
C THR A 405 10.19 10.82 -3.69
N PHE A 406 10.05 9.61 -3.18
CA PHE A 406 8.91 9.17 -2.41
C PHE A 406 9.35 8.83 -0.98
N THR A 407 8.53 9.23 -0.02
CA THR A 407 8.74 8.95 1.41
C THR A 407 7.43 8.44 2.00
N GLY A 408 7.49 7.33 2.72
CA GLY A 408 6.30 6.72 3.30
C GLY A 408 6.53 5.27 3.72
N LYS A 409 5.52 4.70 4.37
CA LYS A 409 5.48 3.29 4.74
C LYS A 409 4.18 2.67 4.21
N ILE A 410 4.27 1.46 3.67
CA ILE A 410 3.15 0.74 3.07
C ILE A 410 3.21 -0.71 3.54
N GLY A 411 2.06 -1.30 3.88
CA GLY A 411 1.99 -2.72 4.25
C GLY A 411 2.31 -3.64 3.06
N ARG A 412 3.15 -4.66 3.26
CA ARG A 412 3.45 -5.70 2.26
C ARG A 412 2.32 -6.72 2.10
N ASN A 413 1.30 -6.64 2.95
CA ASN A 413 0.08 -7.45 2.88
C ASN A 413 -0.95 -6.91 1.87
N LEU A 414 -0.75 -5.71 1.33
CA LEU A 414 -1.61 -5.16 0.29
C LEU A 414 -1.37 -5.89 -1.04
N SER A 415 -2.43 -6.02 -1.83
CA SER A 415 -2.32 -6.45 -3.23
C SER A 415 -1.50 -5.46 -4.05
N LEU A 416 -1.02 -5.90 -5.21
CA LEU A 416 -0.27 -5.02 -6.10
C LEU A 416 -1.12 -3.83 -6.55
N GLN A 417 -2.40 -4.07 -6.83
CA GLN A 417 -3.34 -3.05 -7.29
C GLN A 417 -3.48 -1.93 -6.26
N GLU A 418 -3.71 -2.27 -4.99
CA GLU A 418 -3.83 -1.28 -3.91
C GLU A 418 -2.54 -0.45 -3.75
N LEU A 419 -1.37 -1.10 -3.84
CA LEU A 419 -0.09 -0.38 -3.78
C LEU A 419 0.09 0.58 -4.96
N MET A 420 -0.23 0.12 -6.18
CA MET A 420 -0.07 0.92 -7.38
C MET A 420 -1.10 2.05 -7.46
N GLU A 421 -2.32 1.86 -6.97
CA GLU A 421 -3.31 2.91 -6.74
C GLU A 421 -2.76 3.99 -5.79
N GLY A 422 -2.10 3.59 -4.70
CA GLY A 422 -1.37 4.49 -3.81
C GLY A 422 -0.34 5.36 -4.55
N LEU A 423 0.46 4.75 -5.43
CA LEU A 423 1.44 5.48 -6.25
C LEU A 423 0.78 6.36 -7.33
N ALA A 424 -0.40 6.01 -7.83
CA ALA A 424 -1.12 6.85 -8.79
C ALA A 424 -1.59 8.17 -8.18
N PHE A 425 -1.90 8.21 -6.88
CA PHE A 425 -2.18 9.48 -6.18
C PHE A 425 -0.98 10.45 -6.20
N THR A 426 0.23 9.94 -6.39
CA THR A 426 1.45 10.74 -6.54
C THR A 426 1.80 11.02 -8.01
N HIS A 427 0.81 10.99 -8.91
CA HIS A 427 0.95 11.25 -10.35
C HIS A 427 1.77 10.22 -11.14
N VAL A 428 2.09 9.07 -10.55
CA VAL A 428 2.72 7.96 -11.28
C VAL A 428 1.69 7.32 -12.20
N LYS A 429 1.92 7.44 -13.51
CA LYS A 429 1.09 6.77 -14.52
C LYS A 429 1.64 5.37 -14.78
N TYR A 430 0.75 4.40 -14.77
CA TYR A 430 1.10 3.02 -15.02
C TYR A 430 -0.06 2.27 -15.68
N ARG A 431 0.28 1.16 -16.31
CA ARG A 431 -0.67 0.13 -16.72
C ARG A 431 -0.13 -1.25 -16.41
N ILE A 432 -1.04 -2.20 -16.16
CA ILE A 432 -0.71 -3.60 -15.93
C ILE A 432 -1.06 -4.38 -17.20
N GLU A 433 -0.06 -4.99 -17.81
CA GLU A 433 -0.19 -5.85 -18.98
C GLU A 433 -0.33 -7.33 -18.55
N PRO A 434 -0.95 -8.19 -19.38
CA PRO A 434 -0.95 -9.64 -19.16
C PRO A 434 0.46 -10.20 -18.96
N GLY A 435 0.59 -11.23 -18.12
CA GLY A 435 1.89 -11.85 -17.82
C GLY A 435 2.66 -11.18 -16.68
N ASN A 436 1.97 -10.58 -15.71
CA ASN A 436 2.56 -9.96 -14.53
C ASN A 436 3.57 -8.85 -14.87
N LYS A 437 3.23 -8.00 -15.85
CA LYS A 437 4.11 -6.93 -16.31
C LYS A 437 3.47 -5.58 -16.00
N ILE A 438 4.21 -4.70 -15.35
CA ILE A 438 3.85 -3.31 -15.11
C ILE A 438 4.63 -2.45 -16.09
N VAL A 439 3.95 -1.52 -16.73
CA VAL A 439 4.59 -0.50 -17.57
C VAL A 439 4.36 0.86 -16.94
N ILE A 440 5.45 1.57 -16.64
CA ILE A 440 5.45 2.96 -16.18
C ILE A 440 5.54 3.87 -17.40
N GLU A 441 4.62 4.84 -17.50
CA GLU A 441 4.41 5.69 -18.68
C GLU A 441 5.19 7.01 -18.69
#